data_AF-C8WYD3-F1
#
_entry.id   AF-C8WYD3-F1
#
_cell.length_a   1.000
_cell.length_b   1.000
_cell.length_c   1.000
_cell.angle_alpha   90.00
_cell.angle_beta   90.00
_cell.angle_gamma   90.00
#
_symmetry.space_group_name_H-M   'P 1'
#
loop_
_entity.id
_entity.type
_entity.pdbx_description
1 polymer ?
#
loop_
_entity_poly.entity_id
_entity_poly.type
_entity_poly.pdbx_seq_one_letter_code
_entity_poly.pdbx_strand_id
1 'polypeptide(L)'
;MNRPTALLRQLLILELIQAHIVRERARVKAQMRAEGLHIVERQDGDMDIRVEFRVGDHYDEAVFMRKMLEAEAANRAKRTGMISR
;
A
#
# COMPACT_ATOMS: atom_id res chain seq x y z
N MET A 1 31.13 4.33 12.87
CA MET A 1 30.37 3.32 13.63
C MET A 1 29.07 3.97 14.08
N ASN A 2 27.91 3.55 13.54
CA ASN A 2 26.63 4.11 13.97
C ASN A 2 26.45 3.81 15.46
N ARG A 3 26.21 4.85 16.28
CA ARG A 3 25.92 4.67 17.71
C ARG A 3 24.71 3.72 17.83
N PRO A 4 24.70 2.74 18.75
CA PRO A 4 23.57 1.82 18.92
C PRO A 4 22.21 2.54 19.01
N THR A 5 22.17 3.72 19.63
CA THR A 5 20.98 4.58 19.73
C THR A 5 20.46 5.10 18.39
N ALA A 6 21.31 5.26 17.38
CA ALA A 6 20.89 5.65 16.03
C ALA A 6 20.15 4.51 15.32
N LEU A 7 20.62 3.27 15.47
CA LEU A 7 19.95 2.08 14.93
C LEU A 7 18.60 1.85 15.62
N LEU A 8 18.55 1.97 16.95
CA LEU A 8 17.30 1.88 17.70
C LEU A 8 16.30 2.96 17.27
N ARG A 9 16.75 4.21 17.11
CA ARG A 9 15.89 5.29 16.62
C ARG A 9 15.34 4.98 15.23
N GLN A 10 16.17 4.47 14.32
CA GLN A 10 15.75 4.11 12.97
C GLN A 10 14.67 3.01 12.99
N LEU A 11 14.87 1.96 13.80
CA LEU A 11 13.88 0.89 13.97
C LEU A 11 12.54 1.44 14.48
N LEU A 12 12.56 2.21 15.57
CA LEU A 12 11.34 2.77 16.17
C LEU A 12 10.59 3.69 15.19
N ILE A 13 11.31 4.46 14.36
CA ILE A 13 10.69 5.28 13.30
C ILE A 13 9.98 4.39 12.27
N LEU A 14 10.61 3.29 11.83
CA LEU A 14 10.00 2.36 10.87
C LEU A 14 8.74 1.69 11.44
N GLU A 15 8.74 1.32 12.71
CA GLU A 15 7.58 0.76 13.39
C GLU A 15 6.41 1.76 13.46
N LEU A 16 6.70 3.03 13.80
CA LEU A 16 5.70 4.09 13.82
C LEU A 16 5.12 4.37 12.42
N ILE A 17 5.98 4.35 11.39
CA ILE A 17 5.58 4.45 9.99
C ILE A 17 4.65 3.29 9.61
N GLN A 18 5.02 2.05 9.94
CA GLN A 18 4.20 0.88 9.66
C GLN A 18 2.82 0.99 10.32
N ALA A 19 2.76 1.44 11.57
CA ALA A 19 1.49 1.68 12.25
C ALA A 19 0.63 2.75 11.55
N HIS A 20 1.26 3.80 11.01
CA HIS A 20 0.56 4.81 10.22
C HIS A 20 0.03 4.26 8.89
N ILE A 21 0.83 3.48 8.16
CA ILE A 21 0.43 2.81 6.92
C ILE A 21 -0.77 1.87 7.17
N VAL A 22 -0.77 1.12 8.27
CA VAL A 22 -1.89 0.25 8.65
C VAL A 22 -3.18 1.06 8.86
N ARG A 23 -3.10 2.20 9.54
CA ARG A 23 -4.25 3.11 9.74
C ARG A 23 -4.74 3.69 8.42
N GLU A 24 -3.85 4.18 7.57
CA GLU A 24 -4.21 4.72 6.25
C GLU A 24 -4.84 3.67 5.34
N ARG A 25 -4.32 2.44 5.35
CA ARG A 25 -4.94 1.31 4.65
C ARG A 25 -6.36 1.04 5.15
N ALA A 26 -6.59 1.11 6.47
CA ALA A 26 -7.92 0.95 7.05
C ALA A 26 -8.86 2.08 6.62
N ARG A 27 -8.36 3.33 6.57
CA ARG A 27 -9.09 4.51 6.07
C ARG A 27 -9.49 4.35 4.61
N VAL A 28 -8.57 3.95 3.73
CA VAL A 28 -8.87 3.69 2.31
C VAL A 28 -9.91 2.58 2.16
N LYS A 29 -9.79 1.48 2.90
CA LYS A 29 -10.82 0.42 2.91
C LYS A 29 -12.18 0.90 3.43
N ALA A 30 -12.20 1.84 4.37
CA ALA A 30 -13.45 2.44 4.82
C ALA A 30 -14.07 3.33 3.73
N GLN A 31 -13.25 4.11 3.03
CA GLN A 31 -13.69 4.91 1.89
C GLN A 31 -14.25 4.04 0.76
N MET A 32 -13.56 2.96 0.38
CA MET A 32 -14.07 1.99 -0.62
C MET A 32 -15.47 1.47 -0.23
N ARG A 33 -15.66 1.07 1.04
CA ARG A 33 -16.97 0.62 1.54
C ARG A 33 -18.04 1.71 1.48
N ALA A 34 -17.69 2.95 1.80
CA ALA A 34 -18.62 4.08 1.73
C ALA A 34 -19.05 4.37 0.28
N GLU A 35 -18.18 4.11 -0.69
CA GLU A 35 -18.44 4.22 -2.13
C GLU A 35 -19.09 2.96 -2.73
N GLY A 36 -19.38 1.94 -1.91
CA GLY A 36 -19.95 0.67 -2.36
C GLY A 36 -18.99 -0.21 -3.18
N LEU A 37 -17.69 0.08 -3.13
CA LEU A 37 -16.62 -0.67 -3.78
C LEU A 37 -16.15 -1.83 -2.88
N HIS A 38 -16.28 -3.05 -3.38
CA HIS A 38 -15.89 -4.28 -2.69
C HIS A 38 -14.99 -5.13 -3.58
N ILE A 39 -13.84 -5.58 -3.05
CA ILE A 39 -13.03 -6.60 -3.71
C ILE A 39 -13.71 -7.95 -3.51
N VAL A 40 -13.96 -8.66 -4.61
CA VAL A 40 -14.54 -10.00 -4.64
C VAL A 40 -13.42 -11.03 -4.60
N GLU A 41 -12.48 -10.91 -5.54
CA GLU A 41 -11.32 -11.78 -5.65
C GLU A 41 -10.06 -10.96 -5.98
N ARG A 42 -8.90 -11.43 -5.53
CA ARG A 42 -7.60 -10.85 -5.86
C ARG A 42 -6.61 -11.97 -6.12
N GLN A 43 -5.99 -11.92 -7.28
CA GLN A 43 -4.94 -12.83 -7.71
C GLN A 43 -3.64 -12.05 -7.92
N ASP A 44 -2.60 -12.44 -7.18
CA ASP A 44 -1.28 -11.82 -7.24
C ASP A 44 -0.38 -12.67 -8.12
N GLY A 45 -0.23 -12.28 -9.39
CA GLY A 45 0.73 -12.87 -10.31
C GLY A 45 2.12 -12.25 -10.17
N ASP A 46 3.08 -12.85 -10.87
CA ASP A 46 4.47 -12.36 -10.92
C ASP A 46 4.59 -11.01 -11.65
N MET A 47 3.80 -10.80 -12.71
CA MET A 47 3.84 -9.58 -13.53
C MET A 47 2.74 -8.58 -13.20
N ASP A 48 1.58 -9.08 -12.79
CA ASP A 48 0.36 -8.31 -12.61
C ASP A 48 -0.43 -8.75 -11.38
N ILE A 49 -1.35 -7.88 -10.96
CA ILE A 49 -2.32 -8.13 -9.91
C ILE A 49 -3.69 -7.94 -10.54
N ARG A 50 -4.45 -9.02 -10.63
CA ARG A 50 -5.85 -9.00 -11.08
C ARG A 50 -6.77 -8.86 -9.88
N VAL A 51 -7.71 -7.94 -9.97
CA VAL A 51 -8.70 -7.67 -8.91
C VAL A 51 -10.08 -7.69 -9.53
N GLU A 52 -10.89 -8.65 -9.13
CA GLU A 52 -12.32 -8.63 -9.40
C GLU A 52 -13.01 -7.84 -8.29
N PHE A 53 -13.87 -6.89 -8.66
CA PHE A 53 -14.53 -6.01 -7.71
C PHE A 53 -15.98 -5.72 -8.10
N ARG A 54 -16.73 -5.26 -7.12
CA ARG A 54 -18.13 -4.86 -7.24
C ARG A 54 -18.29 -3.40 -6.84
N VAL A 55 -19.05 -2.62 -7.61
CA VAL A 55 -19.51 -1.27 -7.25
C VAL A 55 -21.04 -1.24 -7.31
N GLY A 56 -21.70 -1.20 -6.15
CA GLY A 56 -23.15 -1.39 -6.09
C GLY A 56 -23.53 -2.78 -6.60
N ASP A 57 -24.35 -2.87 -7.64
CA ASP A 57 -24.76 -4.14 -8.26
C ASP A 57 -23.95 -4.52 -9.50
N HIS A 58 -22.93 -3.74 -9.85
CA HIS A 58 -22.07 -3.98 -11.02
C HIS A 58 -20.79 -4.70 -10.62
N TYR A 59 -20.39 -5.69 -11.41
CA TYR A 59 -19.13 -6.42 -11.28
C TYR A 59 -18.19 -6.03 -12.40
N ASP A 60 -16.91 -5.90 -12.08
CA ASP A 60 -15.86 -5.53 -13.03
C ASP A 60 -14.50 -6.11 -12.60
N GLU A 61 -13.53 -6.06 -13.51
CA GLU A 61 -12.16 -6.53 -13.29
C GLU A 61 -11.15 -5.42 -13.61
N ALA A 62 -10.13 -5.27 -12.77
CA ALA A 62 -8.97 -4.45 -13.06
C ALA A 62 -7.68 -5.27 -12.97
N VAL A 63 -6.79 -5.04 -13.94
CA VAL A 63 -5.45 -5.64 -13.98
C VAL A 63 -4.42 -4.54 -13.79
N PHE A 64 -3.56 -4.69 -12.79
CA PHE A 64 -2.50 -3.73 -12.47
C PHE A 64 -1.14 -4.36 -12.67
N MET A 65 -0.27 -3.71 -13.46
CA MET A 65 1.12 -4.16 -13.62
C MET A 65 1.90 -3.98 -12.31
N ARG A 66 2.42 -5.07 -11.75
CA ARG A 66 3.14 -5.09 -10.47
C ARG A 66 4.31 -4.12 -10.46
N LYS A 67 5.14 -4.14 -11.51
CA LYS A 67 6.31 -3.23 -11.64
C LYS A 67 5.91 -1.75 -11.63
N MET A 68 4.74 -1.41 -12.15
CA MET A 68 4.25 -0.04 -12.14
C MET A 68 3.84 0.37 -10.73
N LEU A 69 3.09 -0.48 -10.03
CA LEU A 69 2.70 -0.25 -8.64
C LEU A 69 3.92 -0.14 -7.71
N GLU A 70 4.93 -0.99 -7.91
CA GLU A 70 6.20 -0.93 -7.17
C GLU A 70 6.95 0.38 -7.42
N ALA A 71 7.05 0.81 -8.69
CA ALA A 71 7.68 2.06 -9.06
C ALA A 71 6.93 3.26 -8.44
N GLU A 72 5.60 3.26 -8.49
CA GLU A 72 4.78 4.27 -7.84
C GLU A 72 4.98 4.29 -6.32
N ALA A 73 4.94 3.13 -5.67
CA ALA A 73 5.14 3.01 -4.23
C ALA A 73 6.52 3.55 -3.81
N ALA A 74 7.59 3.17 -4.54
CA ALA A 74 8.94 3.65 -4.30
C ALA A 74 9.04 5.17 -4.49
N ASN A 75 8.42 5.72 -5.54
CA ASN A 75 8.43 7.16 -5.80
C ASN A 75 7.65 7.95 -4.73
N ARG A 76 6.51 7.44 -4.28
CA ARG A 76 5.75 8.03 -3.17
C ARG A 76 6.57 8.02 -1.88
N ALA A 77 7.18 6.88 -1.54
CA ALA A 77 8.03 6.74 -0.37
C ALA A 77 9.25 7.68 -0.41
N LYS A 78 9.88 7.87 -1.58
CA LYS A 78 10.96 8.87 -1.76
C LYS A 78 10.46 10.29 -1.53
N ARG A 79 9.33 10.67 -2.14
CA ARG A 79 8.74 12.00 -2.02
C ARG A 79 8.36 12.37 -0.59
N THR A 80 7.92 11.39 0.20
CA THR A 80 7.56 11.59 1.61
C THR A 80 8.75 11.42 2.55
N GLY A 81 9.96 11.18 2.03
CA GLY A 81 11.17 11.00 2.84
C GLY A 81 11.23 9.68 3.62
N MET A 82 10.41 8.69 3.27
CA MET A 82 10.35 7.38 3.95
C MET A 82 11.51 6.46 3.55
N ILE A 83 12.08 6.64 2.35
CA ILE A 83 13.29 5.97 1.91
C ILE A 83 14.30 6.99 1.39
N SER A 84 15.54 6.93 1.87
CA SER A 84 16.66 7.69 1.32
C SER A 84 17.25 7.00 0.09
N ARG A 85 17.91 7.79 -0.75
CA ARG A 85 18.52 7.39 -2.03
C ARG A 85 19.48 6.22 -1.91
#